data_AF-A0A8T4SPE8-F1
#
_entry.id   AF-A0A8T4SPE8-F1
#
_cell.length_a   1.000
_cell.length_b   1.000
_cell.length_c   1.000
_cell.angle_alpha   90.00
_cell.angle_beta   90.00
_cell.angle_gamma   90.00
#
_symmetry.space_group_name_H-M   'P 1'
#
loop_
_entity.id
_entity.type
_entity.pdbx_description
1 polymer ?
#
loop_
_entity_poly.entity_id
_entity_poly.type
_entity_poly.pdbx_seq_one_letter_code
_entity_poly.pdbx_strand_id
1 'polypeptide(L)'
;MNSQEAPVKVGEIHEVEIKSVGEKGDGIARVNGFVLFVPSVKKGDYVKIKVTKVLPKVGFAEVVEKLEKPVRESKYATVSKEEMEQPEEEQAYEDTEDFGEN
;
A
#
# COMPACT_ATOMS: atom_id res chain seq x y z
N MET A 1 -15.39 36.75 -5.33
CA MET A 1 -15.29 35.81 -6.46
C MET A 1 -14.81 34.48 -5.90
N ASN A 2 -15.68 33.48 -5.76
CA ASN A 2 -15.21 32.13 -5.48
C ASN A 2 -14.79 31.51 -6.81
N SER A 3 -13.61 31.91 -7.28
CA SER A 3 -12.91 31.16 -8.32
C SER A 3 -12.44 29.88 -7.64
N GLN A 4 -13.32 28.89 -7.52
CA GLN A 4 -12.90 27.52 -7.23
C GLN A 4 -12.18 27.02 -8.49
N GLU A 5 -10.95 27.50 -8.68
CA GLU A 5 -10.02 26.89 -9.60
C GLU A 5 -9.88 25.43 -9.14
N ALA A 6 -10.13 24.52 -10.07
CA ALA A 6 -9.86 23.12 -9.80
C ALA A 6 -8.40 22.98 -9.38
N PRO A 7 -8.08 22.12 -8.41
CA PRO A 7 -6.71 22.00 -7.89
C PRO A 7 -5.72 21.37 -8.89
N VAL A 8 -6.16 21.14 -10.13
CA VAL A 8 -5.41 20.53 -11.22
C VAL A 8 -5.70 21.28 -12.51
N LYS A 9 -4.68 21.43 -13.37
CA LYS A 9 -4.82 22.03 -14.71
C LYS A 9 -4.65 20.99 -15.80
N VAL A 10 -5.24 21.27 -16.95
CA VAL A 10 -5.08 20.45 -18.15
C VAL A 10 -3.62 20.50 -18.61
N GLY A 11 -3.05 19.34 -18.91
CA GLY A 11 -1.67 19.16 -19.34
C GLY A 11 -0.70 18.86 -18.22
N GLU A 12 -1.10 19.06 -16.95
CA GLU A 12 -0.25 18.74 -15.81
C GLU A 12 -0.13 17.24 -15.58
N ILE A 13 1.03 16.84 -15.07
CA ILE A 13 1.35 15.46 -14.76
C ILE A 13 1.42 15.32 -13.24
N HIS A 14 0.69 14.35 -12.71
CA HIS A 14 0.68 14.04 -11.29
C HIS A 14 0.89 12.55 -11.04
N GLU A 15 1.61 12.25 -9.98
CA GLU A 15 1.78 10.89 -9.48
C GLU A 15 0.68 10.64 -8.44
N VAL A 16 -0.19 9.66 -8.74
CA VAL A 16 -1.35 9.38 -7.90
C VAL A 16 -1.46 7.88 -7.63
N GLU A 17 -2.05 7.55 -6.49
CA GLU A 17 -2.46 6.20 -6.14
C GLU A 17 -3.93 6.01 -6.49
N ILE A 18 -4.25 4.91 -7.16
CA ILE A 18 -5.63 4.54 -7.47
C ILE A 18 -6.27 3.93 -6.23
N LYS A 19 -7.20 4.67 -5.59
CA LYS A 19 -7.87 4.23 -4.36
C LYS A 19 -8.91 3.14 -4.63
N SER A 20 -9.63 3.27 -5.73
CA SER A 20 -10.73 2.38 -6.11
C SER A 20 -10.87 2.35 -7.63
N VAL A 21 -11.59 1.34 -8.14
CA VAL A 21 -11.99 1.25 -9.55
C VAL A 21 -13.52 1.19 -9.57
N GLY A 22 -14.15 1.97 -10.44
CA GLY A 22 -15.61 1.99 -10.63
C GLY A 22 -16.10 0.80 -11.46
N GLU A 23 -17.42 0.66 -11.57
CA GLU A 23 -18.06 -0.47 -12.28
C GLU A 23 -17.70 -0.56 -13.76
N LYS A 24 -17.38 0.59 -14.38
CA LYS A 24 -16.97 0.68 -15.79
C LYS A 24 -15.49 0.34 -16.03
N GLY A 25 -14.74 0.03 -14.98
CA GLY A 25 -13.29 -0.18 -15.06
C GLY A 25 -12.45 1.10 -14.99
N ASP A 26 -13.07 2.25 -14.69
CA ASP A 26 -12.36 3.51 -14.49
C ASP A 26 -11.76 3.58 -13.09
N GLY A 27 -10.46 3.83 -13.00
CA GLY A 27 -9.78 4.12 -11.74
C GLY A 27 -10.16 5.48 -11.19
N ILE A 28 -10.36 5.53 -9.88
CA ILE A 28 -10.71 6.73 -9.12
C ILE A 28 -9.50 7.15 -8.31
N ALA A 29 -8.90 8.27 -8.69
CA ALA A 29 -7.84 8.96 -7.96
C ALA A 29 -8.41 10.21 -7.28
N ARG A 30 -7.83 10.60 -6.14
CA ARG A 30 -8.19 11.85 -5.45
C ARG A 30 -6.95 12.70 -5.23
N VAL A 31 -6.97 13.92 -5.74
CA VAL A 31 -5.91 14.92 -5.56
C VAL A 31 -6.52 16.11 -4.83
N ASN A 32 -6.08 16.38 -3.60
CA ASN A 32 -6.61 17.48 -2.77
C ASN A 32 -8.15 17.50 -2.67
N GLY A 33 -8.79 16.33 -2.58
CA GLY A 33 -10.25 16.19 -2.53
C GLY A 33 -10.97 16.28 -3.88
N PHE A 34 -10.27 16.53 -4.98
CA PHE A 34 -10.81 16.52 -6.34
C PHE A 34 -10.68 15.14 -6.97
N VAL A 35 -11.77 14.68 -7.59
CA VAL A 35 -11.87 13.33 -8.15
C VAL A 35 -11.37 13.32 -9.59
N LEU A 36 -10.42 12.43 -9.88
CA LEU A 36 -9.88 12.18 -11.21
C LEU A 36 -10.22 10.77 -11.66
N PHE A 37 -10.79 10.66 -12.86
CA PHE A 37 -11.03 9.39 -13.53
C PHE A 37 -9.88 9.05 -14.46
N VAL A 38 -9.36 7.84 -14.31
CA VAL A 38 -8.22 7.33 -15.05
C VAL A 38 -8.57 5.95 -15.61
N PRO A 39 -8.66 5.78 -16.94
CA PRO A 39 -8.91 4.46 -17.52
C PRO A 39 -7.67 3.56 -17.45
N SER A 40 -7.85 2.25 -17.62
CA SER A 40 -6.75 1.26 -17.76
C SER A 40 -5.83 1.09 -16.54
N VAL A 41 -6.37 1.29 -15.34
CA VAL A 41 -5.65 1.12 -14.06
C VAL A 41 -6.38 0.17 -13.12
N LYS A 42 -5.65 -0.37 -12.14
CA LYS A 42 -6.21 -1.24 -11.09
C LYS A 42 -6.15 -0.60 -9.72
N LYS A 43 -6.95 -1.12 -8.80
CA LYS A 43 -6.98 -0.68 -7.40
C LYS A 43 -5.59 -0.91 -6.77
N GLY A 44 -5.04 0.14 -6.19
CA GLY A 44 -3.75 0.13 -5.52
C GLY A 44 -2.56 0.36 -6.45
N ASP A 45 -2.75 0.61 -7.74
CA ASP A 45 -1.66 1.01 -8.63
C ASP A 45 -1.16 2.41 -8.28
N TYR A 46 0.16 2.60 -8.39
CA TYR A 46 0.77 3.92 -8.45
C TYR A 46 1.06 4.24 -9.90
N VAL A 47 0.52 5.34 -10.39
CA VAL A 47 0.66 5.71 -11.80
C VAL A 47 0.93 7.19 -11.92
N LYS A 48 1.71 7.55 -12.92
CA LYS A 48 1.85 8.92 -13.36
C LYS A 48 0.76 9.18 -14.39
N ILE A 49 -0.09 10.15 -14.10
CA ILE A 49 -1.26 10.50 -14.91
C ILE A 49 -1.06 11.90 -15.48
N LYS A 50 -1.55 12.13 -16.70
CA LYS A 50 -1.62 13.44 -17.33
C LYS A 50 -3.08 13.87 -17.43
N VAL A 51 -3.40 15.01 -16.86
CA VAL A 51 -4.76 15.57 -16.89
C VAL A 51 -5.06 16.03 -18.32
N THR A 52 -6.09 15.47 -18.93
CA THR A 52 -6.50 15.81 -20.31
C THR A 52 -7.70 16.73 -20.32
N LYS A 53 -8.54 16.65 -19.30
CA LYS A 53 -9.75 17.47 -19.19
C LYS A 53 -10.12 17.71 -17.73
N VAL A 54 -10.47 18.95 -17.41
CA VAL A 54 -10.97 19.32 -16.08
C VAL A 54 -12.40 19.83 -16.23
N LEU A 55 -13.32 19.27 -15.45
CA LEU A 55 -14.71 19.70 -15.35
C LEU A 55 -14.95 20.38 -13.98
N PRO A 56 -16.10 21.06 -13.78
CA PRO A 56 -16.37 21.79 -12.54
C PRO A 56 -16.38 20.93 -11.26
N LYS A 57 -16.67 19.62 -11.37
CA LYS A 57 -16.78 18.71 -10.21
C LYS A 57 -15.76 17.57 -10.22
N VAL A 58 -15.21 17.23 -11.38
CA VAL A 58 -14.36 16.05 -11.60
C VAL A 58 -13.36 16.34 -12.72
N GLY A 59 -12.30 15.54 -12.83
CA GLY A 59 -11.37 15.61 -13.95
C GLY A 59 -11.16 14.24 -14.60
N PHE A 60 -10.62 14.27 -15.81
CA PHE A 60 -10.20 13.12 -16.58
C PHE A 60 -8.70 13.22 -16.84
N ALA A 61 -8.02 12.09 -16.65
CA ALA A 61 -6.61 11.97 -16.89
C ALA A 61 -6.29 10.62 -17.55
N GLU A 62 -5.18 10.57 -18.27
CA GLU A 62 -4.68 9.36 -18.92
C GLU A 62 -3.38 8.92 -18.26
N VAL A 63 -3.13 7.62 -18.21
CA VAL A 63 -1.86 7.07 -17.69
C VAL A 63 -0.75 7.36 -18.69
N VAL A 64 0.28 8.06 -18.25
CA VAL A 64 1.51 8.24 -19.04
C VAL A 64 2.55 7.20 -18.69
N GLU A 65 2.63 6.79 -17.42
CA GLU A 65 3.61 5.82 -16.94
C GLU A 65 3.04 5.01 -15.77
N LYS A 66 3.25 3.69 -15.79
CA LYS A 66 2.87 2.80 -14.70
C LYS A 66 4.06 2.63 -13.76
N LEU A 67 3.93 3.14 -12.54
CA LEU A 67 4.94 2.97 -11.49
C LEU A 67 4.57 1.67 -10.77
N GLU A 68 5.16 0.56 -11.19
CA GLU A 68 5.03 -0.68 -10.42
C GLU A 68 5.59 -0.42 -9.02
N LYS A 69 4.86 -0.85 -7.98
CA LYS A 69 5.36 -0.76 -6.61
C LYS A 69 6.73 -1.45 -6.60
N PRO A 70 7.76 -0.85 -5.98
CA PRO A 70 8.96 -1.62 -5.73
C PRO A 70 8.48 -2.85 -4.97
N VAL A 71 8.71 -4.02 -5.55
CA VAL A 71 8.61 -5.28 -4.82
C VAL A 71 9.45 -5.02 -3.59
N ARG A 72 8.80 -4.82 -2.44
CA ARG A 72 9.49 -4.92 -1.17
C ARG A 72 9.95 -6.35 -1.20
N GLU A 73 11.19 -6.55 -1.60
CA GLU A 73 11.92 -7.75 -1.33
C GLU A 73 11.80 -7.90 0.17
N SER A 74 10.89 -8.79 0.54
CA SER A 74 10.54 -9.06 1.90
C SER A 74 11.83 -9.52 2.56
N LYS A 75 12.52 -8.63 3.28
CA LYS A 75 13.49 -9.00 4.32
C LYS A 75 12.81 -9.70 5.52
N TYR A 76 11.71 -10.39 5.25
CA TYR A 76 10.91 -11.17 6.19
C TYR A 76 10.49 -12.51 5.55
N ALA A 77 11.13 -12.93 4.46
CA ALA A 77 11.01 -14.29 3.91
C ALA A 77 11.97 -15.29 4.59
N THR A 78 12.34 -15.05 5.86
CA THR A 78 13.06 -16.03 6.68
C THR A 78 12.66 -15.84 8.13
N VAL A 79 11.41 -16.14 8.44
CA VAL A 79 11.20 -16.96 9.63
C VAL A 79 10.92 -18.34 9.06
N SER A 80 12.00 -19.05 8.78
CA SER A 80 11.93 -20.47 8.47
C SER A 80 11.16 -21.15 9.59
N LYS A 81 10.32 -22.10 9.21
CA LYS A 81 9.49 -22.96 10.07
C LYS A 81 10.31 -23.82 11.06
N GLU A 82 11.61 -23.58 11.18
CA GLU A 82 12.59 -24.40 11.90
C GLU A 82 13.04 -23.78 13.23
N GLU A 83 12.64 -22.55 13.56
CA GLU A 83 12.96 -21.92 14.86
C GLU A 83 11.93 -22.26 15.97
N MET A 84 11.27 -23.42 15.85
CA MET A 84 10.39 -23.99 16.89
C MET A 84 11.05 -25.15 17.65
N GLU A 85 12.29 -25.50 17.35
CA GLU A 85 13.09 -26.39 18.20
C GLU A 85 13.68 -25.58 19.36
N GLN A 86 12.88 -25.45 20.41
CA GLN A 86 13.41 -25.27 21.76
C GLN A 86 14.20 -26.55 22.08
N PRO A 87 15.51 -26.50 22.37
CA PRO A 87 16.06 -27.50 23.26
C PRO A 87 15.43 -27.22 24.63
N GLU A 88 14.50 -28.08 25.04
CA GLU A 88 14.20 -28.25 26.47
C GLU A 88 15.53 -28.65 27.12
N GLU A 89 16.18 -27.67 27.75
CA GLU A 89 17.24 -27.92 28.69
C GLU A 89 16.59 -28.65 29.86
N GLU A 90 16.65 -29.98 29.79
CA GLU A 90 16.32 -30.88 30.88
C GLU A 90 17.30 -30.58 32.01
N GLN A 91 16.94 -29.58 32.82
CA GLN A 91 17.54 -29.36 34.11
C GLN A 91 17.19 -30.60 34.93
N ALA A 92 18.11 -31.56 34.93
CA ALA A 92 18.17 -32.59 35.93
C ALA A 92 18.24 -31.88 37.30
N TYR A 93 17.08 -31.71 37.92
CA TYR A 93 16.97 -31.59 39.36
C TYR A 93 17.43 -32.93 39.90
N GLU A 94 18.72 -33.02 40.22
CA GLU A 94 19.18 -33.94 41.23
C GLU A 94 18.40 -33.60 42.49
N ASP A 95 17.35 -34.40 42.73
CA ASP A 95 16.66 -34.51 44.00
C ASP A 95 17.70 -34.96 45.03
N THR A 96 18.44 -33.98 45.56
CA THR A 96 19.23 -34.15 46.76
C THR A 96 18.22 -34.13 47.89
N GLU A 97 17.62 -35.29 48.15
CA GLU A 97 16.99 -35.62 49.41
C GLU A 97 18.06 -35.55 50.51
N ASP A 98 18.34 -34.34 50.99
CA ASP A 98 19.06 -34.12 52.25
C ASP A 98 18.15 -33.30 53.18
N PHE A 99 17.27 -34.03 53.87
CA PHE A 99 16.67 -33.58 55.12
C PHE A 99 16.90 -34.66 56.17
N GLY A 100 18.15 -34.78 56.60
CA GLY A 100 18.49 -35.37 57.87
C GLY A 100 18.24 -34.35 58.99
N GLU A 101 17.08 -34.43 59.64
CA GLU A 101 16.93 -33.88 60.99
C GLU A 101 15.99 -34.78 61.82
N ASN A 102 16.61 -35.66 62.63
CA ASN A 102 16.04 -36.17 63.89
C ASN A 102 17.14 -36.33 64.93
#